data_AF-A0A098G091-F1
#
_entry.id   AF-A0A098G091-F1
#
_cell.length_a   1.000
_cell.length_b   1.000
_cell.length_c   1.000
_cell.angle_alpha   90.00
_cell.angle_beta   90.00
_cell.angle_gamma   90.00
#
_symmetry.space_group_name_H-M   'P 1'
#
loop_
_entity.id
_entity.type
_entity.pdbx_description
1 polymer ?
#
loop_
_entity_poly.entity_id
_entity_poly.type
_entity_poly.pdbx_seq_one_letter_code
_entity_poly.pdbx_strand_id
1 'polypeptide(L)'
;MVFGYLNLGFWGYVLAIIILTQITIAAVTIYLHRNQTHKALTLHPIVSHFFRFWLWLTTGMVTADWVAIHRKHHATTDVEGDPHSPVVLGIKKVFWEGAELYRAARKDKEMIAKYSHGTPHDWLERNIYSRHSAKGVVIMLLMDLFFFGVPGITVWAIQMLWIPLHAAGVVNGIGHHWGYRNYECPDAATNVFPWGFWIGGEELHNNHHTFASSAKFSIKWWEFDIGWMYIRILSFLGLAKVKKLPPKLAREEGKLQVDLDTVRAVVSNRFQVMSNYYKSVIRPILKYEKNNSIETKEDKKLFQRAGRLLRREDRLLTTKAKTRLQSLLDAREQLRVVYSYKQSLQNVWLKTASSQKELIEALQQWCRQAEESGLEVLRQFAQQLKGYVPAY
;
A
#
# COMPACT_ATOMS: atom_id res chain seq x y z
N MET A 1 -2.62 45.28 7.10
CA MET A 1 -3.96 44.88 6.62
C MET A 1 -4.37 43.61 7.36
N VAL A 2 -5.43 43.64 8.18
CA VAL A 2 -5.85 42.49 9.02
C VAL A 2 -6.16 41.24 8.19
N PHE A 3 -6.64 41.42 6.96
CA PHE A 3 -7.03 40.35 6.03
C PHE A 3 -6.02 40.15 4.89
N GLY A 4 -4.79 40.67 5.05
CA GLY A 4 -3.70 40.50 4.09
C GLY A 4 -3.94 41.21 2.76
N TYR A 5 -3.11 40.87 1.79
CA TYR A 5 -3.16 41.45 0.44
C TYR A 5 -4.37 40.95 -0.38
N LEU A 6 -4.76 39.68 -0.24
CA LEU A 6 -5.84 39.09 -1.03
C LEU A 6 -7.24 39.45 -0.51
N ASN A 7 -7.36 39.82 0.77
CA ASN A 7 -8.61 40.24 1.41
C ASN A 7 -9.81 39.31 1.09
N LEU A 8 -9.62 38.00 1.29
CA LEU A 8 -10.60 36.99 0.92
C LEU A 8 -11.80 36.96 1.88
N GLY A 9 -12.96 36.54 1.39
CA GLY A 9 -14.08 36.12 2.23
C GLY A 9 -13.84 34.74 2.86
N PHE A 10 -14.71 34.32 3.79
CA PHE A 10 -14.59 33.04 4.51
C PHE A 10 -14.36 31.84 3.56
N TRP A 11 -15.20 31.69 2.54
CA TRP A 11 -15.07 30.61 1.56
C TRP A 11 -13.80 30.70 0.71
N GLY A 12 -13.26 31.91 0.52
CA GLY A 12 -11.98 32.12 -0.13
C GLY A 12 -10.82 31.54 0.69
N TYR A 13 -10.82 31.73 2.02
CA TYR A 13 -9.82 31.10 2.90
C TYR A 13 -9.95 29.58 2.91
N VAL A 14 -11.17 29.04 2.99
CA VAL A 14 -11.41 27.59 2.93
C VAL A 14 -10.85 27.00 1.63
N LEU A 15 -11.15 27.63 0.50
CA LEU A 15 -10.64 27.20 -0.80
C LEU A 15 -9.11 27.29 -0.87
N ALA A 16 -8.52 28.38 -0.37
CA ALA A 16 -7.07 28.54 -0.31
C ALA A 16 -6.41 27.41 0.50
N ILE A 17 -6.94 27.09 1.67
CA ILE A 17 -6.44 25.98 2.51
C ILE A 17 -6.51 24.66 1.74
N ILE A 18 -7.64 24.35 1.10
CA ILE A 18 -7.80 23.10 0.34
C ILE A 18 -6.79 23.05 -0.81
N ILE A 19 -6.63 24.12 -1.58
CA ILE A 19 -5.67 24.16 -2.70
C ILE A 19 -4.24 23.95 -2.18
N LEU A 20 -3.81 24.72 -1.18
CA LEU A 20 -2.43 24.68 -0.67
C LEU A 20 -2.08 23.31 -0.06
N THR A 21 -3.01 22.72 0.68
CA THR A 21 -2.84 21.38 1.26
C THR A 21 -2.87 20.29 0.19
N GLN A 22 -3.70 20.42 -0.86
CA GLN A 22 -3.71 19.49 -1.99
C GLN A 22 -2.41 19.55 -2.82
N ILE A 23 -1.80 20.73 -2.99
CA ILE A 23 -0.47 20.84 -3.62
C ILE A 23 0.57 20.11 -2.75
N THR A 24 0.50 20.27 -1.42
CA THR A 24 1.40 19.57 -0.49
C THR A 24 1.22 18.06 -0.56
N ILE A 25 -0.02 17.57 -0.59
CA ILE A 25 -0.33 16.15 -0.79
C ILE A 25 0.20 15.63 -2.13
N ALA A 26 0.00 16.38 -3.22
CA ALA A 26 0.55 16.04 -4.53
C ALA A 26 2.09 15.93 -4.50
N ALA A 27 2.77 16.84 -3.79
CA ALA A 27 4.21 16.80 -3.62
C ALA A 27 4.67 15.57 -2.79
N VAL A 28 3.98 15.24 -1.71
CA VAL A 28 4.30 14.04 -0.91
C VAL A 28 4.08 12.77 -1.72
N THR A 29 2.90 12.59 -2.32
CA THR A 29 2.57 11.35 -3.04
C THR A 29 3.38 11.17 -4.32
N ILE A 30 3.47 12.20 -5.17
CA ILE A 30 4.13 12.06 -6.48
C ILE A 30 5.65 12.07 -6.31
N TYR A 31 6.18 13.03 -5.55
CA TYR A 31 7.63 13.22 -5.45
C TYR A 31 8.26 12.35 -4.35
N LEU A 32 7.91 12.52 -3.07
CA LEU A 32 8.58 11.76 -1.99
C LEU A 32 8.28 10.26 -2.07
N HIS A 33 7.02 9.90 -2.25
CA HIS A 33 6.57 8.52 -2.18
C HIS A 33 6.80 7.75 -3.48
N ARG A 34 6.05 8.08 -4.55
CA ARG A 34 6.07 7.30 -5.80
C ARG A 34 7.38 7.49 -6.58
N ASN A 35 7.92 8.71 -6.67
CA ASN A 35 9.14 9.00 -7.43
C ASN A 35 10.43 8.71 -6.65
N GLN A 36 10.66 9.34 -5.49
CA GLN A 36 11.94 9.25 -4.79
C GLN A 36 12.12 7.92 -4.08
N THR A 37 11.07 7.43 -3.43
CA THR A 37 11.17 6.21 -2.62
C THR A 37 11.04 4.96 -3.44
N HIS A 38 9.95 4.82 -4.20
CA HIS A 38 9.63 3.60 -4.94
C HIS A 38 10.13 3.56 -6.37
N LYS A 39 10.66 4.68 -6.87
CA LYS A 39 11.17 4.82 -8.25
C LYS A 39 10.13 4.39 -9.31
N ALA A 40 8.85 4.60 -9.01
CA ALA A 40 7.72 4.15 -9.83
C ALA A 40 7.53 4.97 -11.11
N LEU A 41 8.04 6.20 -11.11
CA LEU A 41 8.05 7.13 -12.23
C LEU A 41 9.32 7.99 -12.20
N THR A 42 9.64 8.63 -13.32
CA THR A 42 10.57 9.77 -13.39
C THR A 42 9.81 11.06 -13.61
N LEU A 43 10.33 12.15 -13.06
CA LEU A 43 9.79 13.49 -13.20
C LEU A 43 10.78 14.36 -13.98
N HIS A 44 10.24 15.30 -14.76
CA HIS A 44 11.02 16.36 -15.37
C HIS A 44 11.69 17.21 -14.27
N PRO A 45 12.94 17.69 -14.46
CA PRO A 45 13.68 18.41 -13.43
C PRO A 45 12.94 19.62 -12.84
N ILE A 46 12.19 20.37 -13.65
CA ILE A 46 11.39 21.52 -13.19
C ILE A 46 10.31 21.08 -12.19
N VAL A 47 9.57 20.02 -12.51
CA VAL A 47 8.51 19.49 -11.63
C VAL A 47 9.12 18.90 -10.36
N SER A 48 10.23 18.18 -10.49
CA SER A 48 10.98 17.66 -9.34
C SER A 48 11.45 18.78 -8.42
N HIS A 49 11.98 19.88 -8.97
CA HIS A 49 12.43 21.03 -8.19
C HIS A 49 11.26 21.76 -7.54
N PHE A 50 10.17 21.98 -8.27
CA PHE A 50 8.94 22.56 -7.71
C PHE A 50 8.48 21.80 -6.47
N PHE A 51 8.39 20.47 -6.54
CA PHE A 51 7.97 19.67 -5.38
C PHE A 51 8.96 19.75 -4.21
N ARG A 52 10.28 19.74 -4.47
CA ARG A 52 11.30 19.91 -3.43
C ARG A 52 11.16 21.24 -2.72
N PHE A 53 11.05 22.32 -3.48
CA PHE A 53 10.90 23.67 -2.95
C PHE A 53 9.60 23.82 -2.17
N TRP A 54 8.48 23.32 -2.71
CA TRP A 54 7.18 23.35 -2.04
C TRP A 54 7.20 22.61 -0.71
N LEU A 55 7.76 21.39 -0.67
CA LEU A 55 7.86 20.60 0.56
C LEU A 55 8.76 21.25 1.59
N TRP A 56 9.83 21.93 1.15
CA TRP A 56 10.68 22.70 2.05
C TRP A 56 9.91 23.84 2.72
N LEU A 57 9.03 24.53 1.99
CA LEU A 57 8.14 25.55 2.55
C LEU A 57 7.09 24.98 3.50
N THR A 58 6.41 23.89 3.10
CA THR A 58 5.19 23.44 3.79
C THR A 58 5.38 22.36 4.83
N THR A 59 6.52 21.66 4.83
CA THR A 59 6.79 20.56 5.77
C THR A 59 8.18 20.62 6.39
N GLY A 60 9.13 21.28 5.73
CA GLY A 60 10.54 21.25 6.14
C GLY A 60 11.15 19.84 6.10
N MET A 61 10.53 18.89 5.40
CA MET A 61 11.05 17.53 5.26
C MET A 61 12.25 17.51 4.33
N VAL A 62 13.25 16.71 4.71
CA VAL A 62 14.42 16.42 3.88
C VAL A 62 14.18 15.14 3.10
N THR A 63 14.46 15.15 1.80
CA THR A 63 14.14 14.03 0.89
C THR A 63 14.79 12.73 1.36
N ALA A 64 16.07 12.77 1.71
CA ALA A 64 16.83 11.62 2.16
C ALA A 64 16.24 10.98 3.43
N ASP A 65 15.81 11.82 4.38
CA ASP A 65 15.23 11.34 5.65
C ASP A 65 13.90 10.63 5.42
N TRP A 66 13.01 11.24 4.63
CA TRP A 66 11.71 10.64 4.29
C TRP A 66 11.89 9.29 3.60
N VAL A 67 12.74 9.26 2.57
CA VAL A 67 12.98 8.07 1.75
C VAL A 67 13.54 6.93 2.59
N ALA A 68 14.49 7.23 3.49
CA ALA A 68 15.06 6.22 4.35
C ALA A 68 14.03 5.66 5.34
N ILE A 69 13.30 6.52 6.04
CA ILE A 69 12.30 6.12 7.03
C ILE A 69 11.19 5.28 6.37
N HIS A 70 10.71 5.69 5.20
CA HIS A 70 9.66 4.96 4.47
C HIS A 70 10.14 3.62 3.91
N ARG A 71 11.37 3.56 3.40
CA ARG A 71 11.98 2.28 2.96
C ARG A 71 12.23 1.34 4.13
N LYS A 72 12.67 1.88 5.28
CA LYS A 72 12.81 1.10 6.51
C LYS A 72 11.47 0.54 6.96
N HIS A 73 10.39 1.34 6.93
CA HIS A 73 9.04 0.86 7.16
C HIS A 73 8.66 -0.30 6.23
N HIS A 74 8.89 -0.19 4.91
CA HIS A 74 8.64 -1.30 3.98
C HIS A 74 9.52 -2.54 4.24
N ALA A 75 10.75 -2.36 4.72
CA ALA A 75 11.66 -3.46 4.99
C ALA A 75 11.30 -4.23 6.26
N THR A 76 10.73 -3.56 7.27
CA THR A 76 10.37 -4.17 8.56
C THR A 76 8.90 -3.94 8.91
N THR A 77 8.02 -3.92 7.91
CA THR A 77 6.61 -3.53 8.08
C THR A 77 5.92 -4.36 9.15
N ASP A 78 5.29 -3.67 10.11
CA ASP A 78 4.50 -4.27 11.19
C ASP A 78 5.28 -5.24 12.11
N VAL A 79 6.61 -5.19 12.08
CA VAL A 79 7.48 -5.96 12.98
C VAL A 79 8.49 -5.04 13.68
N GLU A 80 9.24 -5.59 14.63
CA GLU A 80 10.23 -4.84 15.39
C GLU A 80 11.21 -4.10 14.45
N GLY A 81 11.46 -2.82 14.77
CA GLY A 81 12.28 -1.92 13.97
C GLY A 81 11.52 -1.11 12.91
N ASP A 82 10.22 -1.32 12.70
CA ASP A 82 9.38 -0.36 11.95
C ASP A 82 9.27 0.98 12.70
N PRO A 83 9.65 2.11 12.08
CA PRO A 83 9.65 3.41 12.76
C PRO A 83 8.27 3.92 13.16
N HIS A 84 7.19 3.41 12.55
CA HIS A 84 5.83 3.90 12.82
C HIS A 84 4.76 2.80 12.67
N SER A 85 5.08 1.57 13.05
CA SER A 85 4.11 0.46 13.06
C SER A 85 3.05 0.64 14.15
N PRO A 86 1.75 0.75 13.81
CA PRO A 86 0.69 0.72 14.82
C PRO A 86 0.44 -0.68 15.37
N VAL A 87 0.98 -1.73 14.73
CA VAL A 87 0.93 -3.10 15.24
C VAL A 87 1.89 -3.27 16.42
N VAL A 88 3.09 -2.68 16.34
CA VAL A 88 4.13 -2.76 17.37
C VAL A 88 3.95 -1.67 18.43
N LEU A 89 3.75 -0.41 18.00
CA LEU A 89 3.72 0.76 18.89
C LEU A 89 2.31 1.10 19.39
N GLY A 90 1.28 0.50 18.78
CA GLY A 90 -0.12 0.81 19.05
C GLY A 90 -0.65 2.01 18.26
N ILE A 91 -1.90 1.90 17.82
CA ILE A 91 -2.56 2.90 16.98
C ILE A 91 -2.60 4.30 17.60
N LYS A 92 -2.83 4.41 18.92
CA LYS A 92 -2.89 5.72 19.59
C LYS A 92 -1.57 6.48 19.48
N LYS A 93 -0.45 5.78 19.67
CA LYS A 93 0.88 6.38 19.60
C LYS A 93 1.20 6.84 18.19
N VAL A 94 1.02 5.96 17.19
CA VAL A 94 1.29 6.33 15.80
C VAL A 94 0.40 7.48 15.32
N PHE A 95 -0.86 7.51 15.76
CA PHE A 95 -1.81 8.55 15.37
C PHE A 95 -1.48 9.93 15.95
N TRP A 96 -1.15 10.00 17.25
CA TRP A 96 -0.94 11.28 17.93
C TRP A 96 0.52 11.73 17.99
N GLU A 97 1.48 10.79 17.91
CA GLU A 97 2.92 11.05 18.06
C GLU A 97 3.70 10.78 16.76
N GLY A 98 3.02 10.77 15.61
CA GLY A 98 3.63 10.45 14.32
C GLY A 98 4.80 11.36 13.94
N ALA A 99 4.72 12.65 14.25
CA ALA A 99 5.80 13.61 14.01
C ALA A 99 6.99 13.37 14.95
N GLU A 100 6.74 13.00 16.20
CA GLU A 100 7.75 12.63 17.20
C GLU A 100 8.48 11.36 16.78
N LEU A 101 7.74 10.33 16.34
CA LEU A 101 8.30 9.09 15.81
C LEU A 101 9.20 9.35 14.60
N TYR A 102 8.74 10.19 13.66
CA TYR A 102 9.56 10.59 12.51
C TYR A 102 10.84 11.32 12.95
N ARG A 103 10.73 12.28 13.89
CA ARG A 103 11.89 13.01 14.44
C ARG A 103 12.86 12.08 15.17
N ALA A 104 12.36 11.07 15.88
CA ALA A 104 13.19 10.07 16.54
C ALA A 104 13.93 9.20 15.52
N ALA A 105 13.24 8.67 14.51
CA ALA A 105 13.84 7.86 13.46
C ALA A 105 14.92 8.62 12.66
N ARG A 106 14.72 9.93 12.44
CA ARG A 106 15.69 10.82 11.77
C ARG A 106 17.05 10.92 12.47
N LYS A 107 17.11 10.63 13.78
CA LYS A 107 18.35 10.69 14.57
C LYS A 107 19.30 9.53 14.25
N ASP A 108 18.78 8.41 13.76
CA ASP A 108 19.57 7.24 13.35
C ASP A 108 20.23 7.48 11.99
N LYS A 109 21.46 8.02 12.00
CA LYS A 109 22.19 8.37 10.77
C LYS A 109 22.64 7.18 9.96
N GLU A 110 22.84 6.02 10.59
CA GLU A 110 23.22 4.79 9.89
C GLU A 110 22.04 4.26 9.07
N MET A 111 20.84 4.25 9.66
CA MET A 111 19.61 3.89 8.94
C MET A 111 19.34 4.87 7.79
N ILE A 112 19.52 6.18 8.01
CA ILE A 112 19.38 7.16 6.93
C ILE A 112 20.38 6.86 5.79
N ALA A 113 21.67 6.67 6.10
CA ALA A 113 22.67 6.37 5.09
C ALA A 113 22.36 5.09 4.31
N LYS A 114 21.88 4.04 4.99
CA LYS A 114 21.55 2.73 4.41
C LYS A 114 20.31 2.74 3.51
N TYR A 115 19.30 3.56 3.79
CA TYR A 115 18.04 3.51 3.06
C TYR A 115 17.80 4.73 2.14
N SER A 116 18.55 5.83 2.25
CA SER A 116 18.35 7.04 1.44
C SER A 116 19.02 7.04 0.06
N HIS A 117 19.57 5.90 -0.39
CA HIS A 117 20.29 5.82 -1.67
C HIS A 117 19.47 6.33 -2.87
N GLY A 118 20.14 7.06 -3.76
CA GLY A 118 19.55 7.61 -4.98
C GLY A 118 18.59 8.78 -4.73
N THR A 119 18.73 9.49 -3.60
CA THR A 119 18.07 10.77 -3.36
C THR A 119 18.95 11.95 -3.83
N PRO A 120 18.38 13.15 -4.03
CA PRO A 120 19.17 14.29 -4.47
C PRO A 120 20.23 14.67 -3.43
N HIS A 121 21.43 14.98 -3.91
CA HIS A 121 22.53 15.52 -3.09
C HIS A 121 23.20 16.73 -3.77
N ASP A 122 22.46 17.40 -4.65
CA ASP A 122 22.92 18.60 -5.34
C ASP A 122 23.15 19.78 -4.38
N TRP A 123 23.64 20.90 -4.92
CA TRP A 123 23.95 22.08 -4.13
C TRP A 123 22.74 22.64 -3.38
N LEU A 124 21.54 22.64 -3.99
CA LEU A 124 20.31 23.13 -3.37
C LEU A 124 19.90 22.24 -2.20
N GLU A 125 19.95 20.91 -2.37
CA GLU A 125 19.61 19.99 -1.28
C GLU A 125 20.53 20.21 -0.07
N ARG A 126 21.84 20.35 -0.31
CA ARG A 126 22.83 20.43 0.77
C ARG A 126 22.81 21.79 1.47
N ASN A 127 22.73 22.88 0.71
CA ASN A 127 22.94 24.22 1.26
C ASN A 127 21.65 24.95 1.61
N ILE A 128 20.52 24.59 1.00
CA ILE A 128 19.23 25.22 1.26
C ILE A 128 18.30 24.25 1.96
N TYR A 129 17.86 23.19 1.28
CA TYR A 129 16.73 22.40 1.76
C TYR A 129 17.05 21.62 3.04
N SER A 130 18.22 20.96 3.10
CA SER A 130 18.63 20.19 4.28
C SER A 130 19.16 21.07 5.39
N ARG A 131 20.07 22.00 5.07
CA ARG A 131 20.74 22.87 6.06
C ARG A 131 19.78 23.86 6.71
N HIS A 132 18.76 24.29 5.98
CA HIS A 132 17.82 25.33 6.42
C HIS A 132 16.37 24.84 6.37
N SER A 133 16.13 23.57 6.69
CA SER A 133 14.80 22.95 6.58
C SER A 133 13.71 23.69 7.37
N ALA A 134 14.04 24.24 8.55
CA ALA A 134 13.11 25.05 9.34
C ALA A 134 12.84 26.45 8.75
N LYS A 135 13.76 27.02 7.97
CA LYS A 135 13.57 28.36 7.40
C LYS A 135 12.45 28.39 6.36
N GLY A 136 12.25 27.31 5.60
CA GLY A 136 11.16 27.22 4.63
C GLY A 136 9.78 27.36 5.29
N VAL A 137 9.60 26.67 6.42
CA VAL A 137 8.38 26.74 7.23
C VAL A 137 8.13 28.16 7.78
N VAL A 138 9.17 28.85 8.21
CA VAL A 138 9.07 30.26 8.65
C VAL A 138 8.74 31.18 7.48
N ILE A 139 9.36 30.98 6.31
CA ILE A 139 9.05 31.74 5.09
C ILE A 139 7.59 31.54 4.70
N MET A 140 7.08 30.30 4.79
CA MET A 140 5.66 30.03 4.51
C MET A 140 4.74 30.78 5.46
N LEU A 141 5.06 30.86 6.76
CA LEU A 141 4.30 31.66 7.72
C LEU A 141 4.26 33.14 7.31
N LEU A 142 5.40 33.71 6.93
CA LEU A 142 5.48 35.10 6.51
C LEU A 142 4.71 35.35 5.21
N MET A 143 4.76 34.41 4.26
CA MET A 143 3.96 34.46 3.03
C MET A 143 2.46 34.42 3.34
N ASP A 144 2.02 33.50 4.20
CA ASP A 144 0.62 33.39 4.58
C ASP A 144 0.14 34.64 5.32
N LEU A 145 0.95 35.20 6.22
CA LEU A 145 0.65 36.48 6.87
C LEU A 145 0.54 37.65 5.87
N PHE A 146 1.40 37.66 4.84
CA PHE A 146 1.35 38.69 3.80
C PHE A 146 0.08 38.57 2.94
N PHE A 147 -0.21 37.37 2.42
CA PHE A 147 -1.34 37.16 1.51
C PHE A 147 -2.69 37.13 2.22
N PHE A 148 -2.77 36.55 3.41
CA PHE A 148 -4.02 36.26 4.13
C PHE A 148 -4.20 37.07 5.42
N GLY A 149 -3.18 37.83 5.86
CA GLY A 149 -3.26 38.63 7.08
C GLY A 149 -3.22 37.78 8.34
N VAL A 150 -3.92 38.21 9.39
CA VAL A 150 -4.02 37.46 10.67
C VAL A 150 -4.60 36.06 10.47
N PRO A 151 -5.65 35.84 9.63
CA PRO A 151 -6.10 34.49 9.26
C PRO A 151 -5.00 33.59 8.67
N GLY A 152 -3.95 34.18 8.10
CA GLY A 152 -2.78 33.46 7.59
C GLY A 152 -2.10 32.56 8.63
N ILE A 153 -2.17 32.90 9.93
CA ILE A 153 -1.67 32.03 11.01
C ILE A 153 -2.43 30.70 11.02
N THR A 154 -3.75 30.75 10.86
CA THR A 154 -4.61 29.56 10.82
C THR A 154 -4.36 28.75 9.54
N VAL A 155 -4.25 29.42 8.39
CA VAL A 155 -3.91 28.77 7.11
C VAL A 155 -2.58 28.02 7.24
N TRP A 156 -1.55 28.70 7.77
CA TRP A 156 -0.25 28.11 8.03
C TRP A 156 -0.33 26.92 8.99
N ALA A 157 -1.01 27.06 10.13
CA ALA A 157 -1.13 26.00 11.12
C ALA A 157 -1.78 24.74 10.53
N ILE A 158 -2.83 24.90 9.72
CA ILE A 158 -3.48 23.77 9.04
C ILE A 158 -2.51 23.09 8.08
N GLN A 159 -1.73 23.84 7.29
CA GLN A 159 -0.73 23.26 6.39
C GLN A 159 0.32 22.43 7.15
N MET A 160 0.82 22.95 8.29
CA MET A 160 1.82 22.26 9.11
C MET A 160 1.28 20.97 9.75
N LEU A 161 0.00 20.97 10.15
CA LEU A 161 -0.66 19.81 10.76
C LEU A 161 -1.10 18.77 9.72
N TRP A 162 -1.31 19.17 8.47
CA TRP A 162 -1.92 18.33 7.44
C TRP A 162 -1.16 17.02 7.22
N ILE A 163 0.14 17.11 6.94
CA ILE A 163 0.95 15.92 6.65
C ILE A 163 1.15 15.02 7.87
N PRO A 164 1.53 15.52 9.07
CA PRO A 164 1.60 14.67 10.27
C PRO A 164 0.30 13.91 10.55
N LEU A 165 -0.85 14.59 10.51
CA LEU A 165 -2.14 13.97 10.79
C LEU A 165 -2.50 12.91 9.74
N HIS A 166 -2.38 13.27 8.46
CA HIS A 166 -2.81 12.38 7.38
C HIS A 166 -1.82 11.26 7.08
N ALA A 167 -0.52 11.55 6.96
CA ALA A 167 0.47 10.53 6.62
C ALA A 167 0.75 9.60 7.81
N ALA A 168 1.01 10.13 9.00
CA ALA A 168 1.30 9.28 10.15
C ALA A 168 0.02 8.71 10.76
N GLY A 169 -0.99 9.55 11.00
CA GLY A 169 -2.22 9.10 11.64
C GLY A 169 -3.14 8.28 10.74
N VAL A 170 -3.44 8.77 9.54
CA VAL A 170 -4.39 8.07 8.65
C VAL A 170 -3.70 6.98 7.84
N VAL A 171 -2.64 7.27 7.08
CA VAL A 171 -1.99 6.27 6.21
C VAL A 171 -1.27 5.21 7.05
N ASN A 172 -0.28 5.60 7.85
CA ASN A 172 0.51 4.63 8.60
C ASN A 172 -0.25 4.06 9.80
N GLY A 173 -1.04 4.88 10.49
CA GLY A 173 -1.89 4.44 11.61
C GLY A 173 -3.11 3.65 11.14
N ILE A 174 -4.13 4.33 10.64
CA ILE A 174 -5.40 3.68 10.25
C ILE A 174 -5.16 2.67 9.12
N GLY A 175 -4.33 3.00 8.12
CA GLY A 175 -4.03 2.10 7.02
C GLY A 175 -3.44 0.77 7.46
N HIS A 176 -2.72 0.65 8.58
CA HIS A 176 -2.26 -0.64 9.11
C HIS A 176 -3.17 -1.26 10.18
N HIS A 177 -4.26 -0.57 10.54
CA HIS A 177 -5.15 -0.99 11.62
C HIS A 177 -6.55 -1.39 11.14
N TRP A 178 -7.13 -0.63 10.20
CA TRP A 178 -8.52 -0.76 9.81
C TRP A 178 -8.79 -0.35 8.37
N GLY A 179 -9.54 -1.20 7.67
CA GLY A 179 -9.95 -0.97 6.29
C GLY A 179 -10.27 -2.28 5.57
N TYR A 180 -10.42 -2.19 4.25
CA TYR A 180 -10.59 -3.36 3.39
C TYR A 180 -9.26 -3.77 2.76
N ARG A 181 -9.21 -4.98 2.19
CA ARG A 181 -8.04 -5.49 1.48
C ARG A 181 -8.45 -6.14 0.18
N ASN A 182 -7.81 -5.72 -0.91
CA ASN A 182 -7.94 -6.36 -2.22
C ASN A 182 -7.05 -7.60 -2.32
N TYR A 183 -5.90 -7.55 -1.65
CA TYR A 183 -4.88 -8.58 -1.68
C TYR A 183 -4.40 -8.92 -0.28
N GLU A 184 -4.03 -10.18 -0.11
CA GLU A 184 -3.36 -10.61 1.11
C GLU A 184 -1.85 -10.48 0.92
N CYS A 185 -1.32 -9.31 1.29
CA CYS A 185 0.10 -9.09 1.49
C CYS A 185 0.50 -9.53 2.91
N PRO A 186 1.78 -9.73 3.19
CA PRO A 186 2.18 -10.34 4.44
C PRO A 186 2.13 -9.33 5.61
N ASP A 187 1.93 -8.03 5.37
CA ASP A 187 1.75 -7.00 6.39
C ASP A 187 0.27 -6.71 6.72
N ALA A 188 0.02 -5.83 7.69
CA ALA A 188 -1.31 -5.45 8.16
C ALA A 188 -2.00 -4.37 7.31
N ALA A 189 -1.37 -3.84 6.25
CA ALA A 189 -1.88 -2.73 5.46
C ALA A 189 -3.28 -2.97 4.85
N THR A 190 -4.14 -1.97 4.91
CA THR A 190 -5.54 -1.96 4.51
C THR A 190 -5.81 -0.70 3.72
N ASN A 191 -6.67 -0.79 2.71
CA ASN A 191 -7.21 0.40 2.08
C ASN A 191 -8.25 1.00 3.04
N VAL A 192 -8.09 2.28 3.38
CA VAL A 192 -8.95 2.97 4.36
C VAL A 192 -10.32 3.28 3.74
N PHE A 193 -10.32 3.97 2.59
CA PHE A 193 -11.53 4.34 1.86
C PHE A 193 -11.24 4.38 0.35
N PRO A 194 -12.21 4.07 -0.54
CA PRO A 194 -11.92 3.92 -1.97
C PRO A 194 -11.78 5.23 -2.75
N TRP A 195 -12.09 6.37 -2.14
CA TRP A 195 -12.10 7.70 -2.79
C TRP A 195 -10.81 8.41 -2.43
N GLY A 196 -9.72 8.05 -3.09
CA GLY A 196 -8.38 8.52 -2.81
C GLY A 196 -8.13 9.98 -3.20
N PHE A 197 -8.98 10.88 -2.73
CA PHE A 197 -9.01 12.30 -3.03
C PHE A 197 -8.26 13.11 -1.97
N TRP A 198 -8.45 12.79 -0.69
CA TRP A 198 -7.99 13.65 0.40
C TRP A 198 -6.49 13.59 0.60
N ILE A 199 -5.91 12.41 0.44
CA ILE A 199 -4.48 12.19 0.69
C ILE A 199 -3.79 11.58 -0.52
N GLY A 200 -4.19 11.98 -1.73
CA GLY A 200 -3.38 11.71 -2.92
C GLY A 200 -3.45 10.27 -3.42
N GLY A 201 -4.43 9.47 -2.99
CA GLY A 201 -4.53 8.04 -3.28
C GLY A 201 -3.82 7.15 -2.26
N GLU A 202 -3.09 7.73 -1.30
CA GLU A 202 -2.39 7.02 -0.22
C GLU A 202 -3.37 6.24 0.69
N GLU A 203 -4.68 6.55 0.64
CA GLU A 203 -5.74 5.79 1.31
C GLU A 203 -5.80 4.34 0.82
N LEU A 204 -5.31 4.06 -0.40
CA LEU A 204 -5.29 2.74 -1.04
C LEU A 204 -4.04 1.95 -0.62
N HIS A 205 -3.79 1.93 0.69
CA HIS A 205 -2.54 1.49 1.29
C HIS A 205 -2.27 -0.01 1.17
N ASN A 206 -3.30 -0.87 1.20
CA ASN A 206 -3.13 -2.30 0.91
C ASN A 206 -2.65 -2.54 -0.52
N ASN A 207 -3.20 -1.78 -1.49
CA ASN A 207 -2.76 -1.91 -2.89
C ASN A 207 -1.31 -1.46 -3.04
N HIS A 208 -0.95 -0.35 -2.40
CA HIS A 208 0.42 0.15 -2.35
C HIS A 208 1.37 -0.89 -1.75
N HIS A 209 1.10 -1.39 -0.54
CA HIS A 209 1.93 -2.43 0.09
C HIS A 209 2.05 -3.72 -0.74
N THR A 210 1.00 -4.06 -1.48
CA THR A 210 1.03 -5.22 -2.39
C THR A 210 1.93 -4.98 -3.60
N PHE A 211 1.89 -3.78 -4.18
CA PHE A 211 2.65 -3.40 -5.38
C PHE A 211 3.44 -2.10 -5.18
N ALA A 212 4.36 -2.08 -4.21
CA ALA A 212 5.00 -0.84 -3.74
C ALA A 212 5.69 -0.03 -4.85
N SER A 213 6.23 -0.73 -5.86
CA SER A 213 6.90 -0.07 -6.99
C SER A 213 5.96 0.51 -8.05
N SER A 214 4.64 0.36 -7.91
CA SER A 214 3.64 0.86 -8.86
C SER A 214 3.43 2.37 -8.74
N ALA A 215 3.29 3.06 -9.88
CA ALA A 215 2.93 4.48 -9.89
C ALA A 215 1.43 4.72 -9.66
N LYS A 216 0.61 3.67 -9.71
CA LYS A 216 -0.85 3.71 -9.56
C LYS A 216 -1.25 2.85 -8.36
N PHE A 217 -1.99 3.44 -7.41
CA PHE A 217 -2.47 2.73 -6.22
C PHE A 217 -3.88 2.17 -6.39
N SER A 218 -4.70 2.73 -7.28
CA SER A 218 -5.98 2.14 -7.64
C SER A 218 -5.84 0.89 -8.51
N ILE A 219 -6.54 -0.16 -8.11
CA ILE A 219 -6.58 -1.48 -8.73
C ILE A 219 -8.00 -1.80 -9.21
N LYS A 220 -9.00 -1.55 -8.36
CA LYS A 220 -10.40 -1.80 -8.71
C LYS A 220 -10.97 -0.61 -9.46
N TRP A 221 -11.95 -0.87 -10.32
CA TRP A 221 -12.54 0.17 -11.18
C TRP A 221 -13.26 1.26 -10.37
N TRP A 222 -13.74 0.94 -9.17
CA TRP A 222 -14.36 1.89 -8.23
C TRP A 222 -13.36 2.60 -7.32
N GLU A 223 -12.06 2.29 -7.40
CA GLU A 223 -11.02 3.02 -6.64
C GLU A 223 -10.62 4.27 -7.39
N PHE A 224 -10.82 5.42 -6.75
CA PHE A 224 -10.30 6.67 -7.24
C PHE A 224 -8.92 6.95 -6.63
N ASP A 225 -7.97 7.37 -7.45
CA ASP A 225 -6.59 7.72 -7.06
C ASP A 225 -6.26 9.07 -7.71
N ILE A 226 -6.36 10.15 -6.94
CA ILE A 226 -6.10 11.50 -7.46
C ILE A 226 -4.62 11.69 -7.79
N GLY A 227 -3.71 11.03 -7.07
CA GLY A 227 -2.28 11.03 -7.38
C GLY A 227 -2.01 10.44 -8.76
N TRP A 228 -2.73 9.39 -9.14
CA TRP A 228 -2.66 8.83 -10.49
C TRP A 228 -3.21 9.80 -11.54
N MET A 229 -4.31 10.50 -11.25
CA MET A 229 -4.81 11.55 -12.14
C MET A 229 -3.74 12.63 -12.40
N TYR A 230 -3.08 13.14 -11.35
CA TYR A 230 -2.00 14.11 -11.49
C TYR A 230 -0.82 13.56 -12.31
N ILE A 231 -0.40 12.33 -12.07
CA ILE A 231 0.68 11.68 -12.84
C ILE A 231 0.30 11.55 -14.31
N ARG A 232 -0.97 11.23 -14.61
CA ARG A 232 -1.47 11.15 -15.99
C ARG A 232 -1.44 12.50 -16.70
N ILE A 233 -1.84 13.57 -16.02
CA ILE A 233 -1.75 14.95 -16.54
C ILE A 233 -0.29 15.31 -16.81
N LEU A 234 0.61 15.11 -15.84
CA LEU A 234 2.04 15.38 -16.03
C LEU A 234 2.66 14.55 -17.16
N SER A 235 2.27 13.27 -17.29
CA SER A 235 2.76 12.41 -18.36
C SER A 235 2.28 12.86 -19.73
N PHE A 236 1.02 13.29 -19.83
CA PHE A 236 0.46 13.87 -21.06
C PHE A 236 1.22 15.13 -21.49
N LEU A 237 1.65 15.96 -20.53
CA LEU A 237 2.46 17.15 -20.79
C LEU A 237 3.96 16.84 -21.01
N GLY A 238 4.38 15.57 -21.04
CA GLY A 238 5.79 15.18 -21.17
C GLY A 238 6.65 15.45 -19.93
N LEU A 239 6.03 15.81 -18.79
CA LEU A 239 6.70 16.18 -17.54
C LEU A 239 6.90 15.00 -16.58
N ALA A 240 6.32 13.84 -16.88
CA ALA A 240 6.52 12.60 -16.13
C ALA A 240 6.56 11.39 -17.05
N LYS A 241 7.29 10.34 -16.65
CA LYS A 241 7.29 9.05 -17.32
C LYS A 241 7.06 7.94 -16.30
N VAL A 242 5.93 7.26 -16.42
CA VAL A 242 5.59 6.09 -15.60
C VAL A 242 6.54 4.93 -15.96
N LYS A 243 7.16 4.31 -14.95
CA LYS A 243 8.06 3.17 -15.15
C LYS A 243 7.37 1.85 -14.86
N LYS A 244 6.51 1.81 -13.86
CA LYS A 244 5.94 0.57 -13.33
C LYS A 244 4.46 0.74 -13.01
N LEU A 245 3.69 -0.27 -13.37
CA LEU A 245 2.28 -0.42 -13.07
C LEU A 245 2.07 -1.75 -12.33
N PRO A 246 0.91 -1.93 -11.67
CA PRO A 246 0.57 -3.21 -11.07
C PRO A 246 0.56 -4.30 -12.16
N PRO A 247 1.12 -5.48 -11.90
CA PRO A 247 1.18 -6.53 -12.90
C PRO A 247 -0.23 -7.00 -13.26
N LYS A 248 -0.42 -7.33 -14.54
CA LYS A 248 -1.67 -7.85 -15.07
C LYS A 248 -1.56 -9.37 -15.16
N LEU A 249 -2.59 -10.04 -14.68
CA LEU A 249 -2.74 -11.48 -14.83
C LEU A 249 -3.35 -11.73 -16.22
N ALA A 250 -2.57 -12.25 -17.15
CA ALA A 250 -3.02 -12.66 -18.48
C ALA A 250 -3.23 -14.17 -18.53
N ARG A 251 -4.12 -14.62 -19.43
CA ARG A 251 -4.43 -16.03 -19.65
C ARG A 251 -4.49 -16.31 -21.15
N GLU A 252 -3.90 -17.43 -21.55
CA GLU A 252 -4.05 -18.01 -22.87
C GLU A 252 -5.13 -19.10 -22.82
N GLU A 253 -6.13 -18.98 -23.69
CA GLU A 253 -7.19 -19.99 -23.77
C GLU A 253 -6.69 -21.26 -24.44
N GLY A 254 -7.03 -22.41 -23.88
CA GLY A 254 -6.60 -23.72 -24.42
C GLY A 254 -5.21 -24.19 -23.97
N LYS A 255 -4.44 -23.38 -23.23
CA LYS A 255 -3.18 -23.83 -22.64
C LYS A 255 -3.44 -24.79 -21.47
N LEU A 256 -3.05 -26.05 -21.65
CA LEU A 256 -3.32 -27.16 -20.70
C LEU A 256 -2.08 -27.63 -19.92
N GLN A 257 -0.90 -27.13 -20.25
CA GLN A 257 0.36 -27.55 -19.63
C GLN A 257 0.99 -26.40 -18.86
N VAL A 258 1.59 -26.74 -17.71
CA VAL A 258 2.41 -25.79 -16.95
C VAL A 258 3.82 -25.82 -17.52
N ASP A 259 4.29 -24.65 -17.95
CA ASP A 259 5.65 -24.41 -18.42
C ASP A 259 6.31 -23.26 -17.64
N LEU A 260 7.48 -22.83 -18.10
CA LEU A 260 8.23 -21.75 -17.49
C LEU A 260 7.46 -20.41 -17.50
N ASP A 261 6.69 -20.14 -18.54
CA ASP A 261 5.93 -18.90 -18.66
C ASP A 261 4.73 -18.89 -17.72
N THR A 262 4.07 -20.04 -17.51
CA THR A 262 3.07 -20.20 -16.46
C THR A 262 3.66 -19.93 -15.08
N VAL A 263 4.84 -20.51 -14.77
CA VAL A 263 5.52 -20.26 -13.50
C VAL A 263 5.86 -18.77 -13.33
N ARG A 264 6.43 -18.12 -14.34
CA ARG A 264 6.74 -16.68 -14.32
C ARG A 264 5.48 -15.85 -14.08
N ALA A 265 4.39 -16.16 -14.76
CA ALA A 265 3.12 -15.46 -14.62
C ALA A 265 2.54 -15.62 -13.20
N VAL A 266 2.52 -16.86 -12.68
CA VAL A 266 2.00 -17.17 -11.34
C VAL A 266 2.82 -16.51 -10.24
N VAL A 267 4.14 -16.60 -10.31
CA VAL A 267 5.04 -16.04 -9.29
C VAL A 267 4.97 -14.50 -9.28
N SER A 268 5.03 -13.87 -10.45
CA SER A 268 4.96 -12.40 -10.57
C SER A 268 3.59 -11.82 -10.20
N ASN A 269 2.52 -12.61 -10.33
CA ASN A 269 1.14 -12.23 -10.01
C ASN A 269 0.56 -12.99 -8.80
N ARG A 270 1.41 -13.48 -7.89
CA ARG A 270 0.99 -14.34 -6.77
C ARG A 270 -0.18 -13.77 -5.97
N PHE A 271 -0.22 -12.46 -5.75
CA PHE A 271 -1.30 -11.81 -5.01
C PHE A 271 -2.65 -11.87 -5.77
N GLN A 272 -2.62 -11.65 -7.09
CA GLN A 272 -3.78 -11.82 -7.96
C GLN A 272 -4.22 -13.27 -8.00
N VAL A 273 -3.29 -14.22 -8.13
CA VAL A 273 -3.56 -15.67 -8.13
C VAL A 273 -4.23 -16.08 -6.82
N MET A 274 -3.70 -15.67 -5.66
CA MET A 274 -4.30 -16.00 -4.36
C MET A 274 -5.65 -15.30 -4.13
N SER A 275 -5.81 -14.07 -4.64
CA SER A 275 -7.11 -13.39 -4.63
C SER A 275 -8.15 -14.16 -5.48
N ASN A 276 -7.72 -14.69 -6.63
CA ASN A 276 -8.57 -15.52 -7.49
C ASN A 276 -8.87 -16.88 -6.84
N TYR A 277 -7.87 -17.54 -6.23
CA TYR A 277 -8.05 -18.78 -5.48
C TYR A 277 -9.11 -18.63 -4.39
N TYR A 278 -9.05 -17.56 -3.61
CA TYR A 278 -10.07 -17.30 -2.61
C TYR A 278 -11.48 -17.16 -3.22
N LYS A 279 -11.60 -16.45 -4.34
CA LYS A 279 -12.89 -16.19 -5.00
C LYS A 279 -13.48 -17.43 -5.66
N SER A 280 -12.64 -18.25 -6.30
CA SER A 280 -13.05 -19.37 -7.14
C SER A 280 -13.06 -20.71 -6.40
N VAL A 281 -12.30 -20.83 -5.30
CA VAL A 281 -12.15 -22.08 -4.54
C VAL A 281 -12.75 -21.97 -3.14
N ILE A 282 -12.20 -21.07 -2.30
CA ILE A 282 -12.60 -20.99 -0.89
C ILE A 282 -14.02 -20.44 -0.72
N ARG A 283 -14.34 -19.34 -1.39
CA ARG A 283 -15.61 -18.62 -1.21
C ARG A 283 -16.84 -19.46 -1.60
N PRO A 284 -16.86 -20.23 -2.71
CA PRO A 284 -17.98 -21.09 -3.04
C PRO A 284 -18.23 -22.17 -1.98
N ILE A 285 -17.20 -22.88 -1.53
CA ILE A 285 -17.33 -23.89 -0.46
C ILE A 285 -17.80 -23.23 0.83
N LEU A 286 -17.18 -22.12 1.23
CA LEU A 286 -17.60 -21.39 2.44
C LEU A 286 -19.07 -20.96 2.37
N LYS A 287 -19.56 -20.53 1.20
CA LYS A 287 -20.96 -20.17 1.01
C LYS A 287 -21.87 -21.39 1.10
N TYR A 288 -21.48 -22.50 0.48
CA TYR A 288 -22.21 -23.76 0.54
C TYR A 288 -22.35 -24.26 1.99
N GLU A 289 -21.23 -24.37 2.70
CA GLU A 289 -21.18 -24.82 4.11
C GLU A 289 -21.99 -23.89 5.03
N LYS A 290 -21.90 -22.58 4.81
CA LYS A 290 -22.68 -21.61 5.60
C LYS A 290 -24.18 -21.74 5.37
N ASN A 291 -24.60 -22.13 4.17
CA ASN A 291 -26.01 -22.22 3.81
C ASN A 291 -26.64 -23.57 4.21
N ASN A 292 -25.85 -24.64 4.30
CA ASN A 292 -26.36 -26.00 4.53
C ASN A 292 -26.02 -26.55 5.92
N SER A 293 -25.16 -25.89 6.70
CA SER A 293 -24.60 -26.48 7.93
C SER A 293 -24.63 -25.53 9.13
N ILE A 294 -25.53 -24.54 9.14
CA ILE A 294 -25.81 -23.68 10.29
C ILE A 294 -27.17 -24.06 10.86
N GLU A 295 -27.16 -24.78 11.97
CA GLU A 295 -28.36 -25.16 12.71
C GLU A 295 -28.34 -24.59 14.13
N THR A 296 -27.16 -24.50 14.73
CA THR A 296 -26.97 -24.06 16.12
C THR A 296 -26.37 -22.65 16.23
N LYS A 297 -26.42 -22.08 17.44
CA LYS A 297 -25.71 -20.83 17.74
C LYS A 297 -24.20 -21.03 17.66
N GLU A 298 -23.73 -22.23 17.96
CA GLU A 298 -22.34 -22.66 17.93
C GLU A 298 -21.83 -22.69 16.48
N ASP A 299 -22.60 -23.23 15.54
CA ASP A 299 -22.27 -23.17 14.09
C ASP A 299 -22.18 -21.72 13.60
N LYS A 300 -23.14 -20.88 14.01
CA LYS A 300 -23.12 -19.46 13.64
C LYS A 300 -21.86 -18.75 14.15
N LYS A 301 -21.39 -19.09 15.35
CA LYS A 301 -20.12 -18.57 15.91
C LYS A 301 -18.90 -19.11 15.16
N LEU A 302 -18.94 -20.38 14.73
CA LEU A 302 -17.88 -21.02 13.95
C LEU A 302 -17.65 -20.30 12.62
N PHE A 303 -18.72 -20.00 11.88
CA PHE A 303 -18.62 -19.29 10.59
C PHE A 303 -18.43 -17.77 10.71
N GLN A 304 -18.51 -17.20 11.92
CA GLN A 304 -18.41 -15.76 12.11
C GLN A 304 -17.02 -15.24 11.70
N ARG A 305 -16.97 -14.41 10.66
CA ARG A 305 -15.71 -13.89 10.06
C ARG A 305 -14.79 -14.98 9.48
N ALA A 306 -15.30 -16.20 9.22
CA ALA A 306 -14.55 -17.31 8.64
C ALA A 306 -13.83 -16.93 7.33
N GLY A 307 -14.49 -16.16 6.46
CA GLY A 307 -13.88 -15.69 5.22
C GLY A 307 -12.62 -14.85 5.42
N ARG A 308 -12.54 -14.05 6.50
CA ARG A 308 -11.34 -13.29 6.84
C ARG A 308 -10.23 -14.21 7.34
N LEU A 309 -10.57 -15.21 8.17
CA LEU A 309 -9.61 -16.18 8.71
C LEU A 309 -8.97 -17.02 7.59
N LEU A 310 -9.79 -17.53 6.67
CA LEU A 310 -9.34 -18.36 5.55
C LEU A 310 -8.45 -17.60 4.55
N ARG A 311 -8.65 -16.28 4.42
CA ARG A 311 -7.85 -15.45 3.51
C ARG A 311 -6.53 -15.01 4.12
N ARG A 312 -6.53 -14.62 5.41
CA ARG A 312 -5.39 -13.99 6.10
C ARG A 312 -4.11 -14.84 6.03
N GLU A 313 -2.96 -14.18 6.00
CA GLU A 313 -1.68 -14.84 6.27
C GLU A 313 -1.59 -15.30 7.74
N ASP A 314 -1.00 -16.48 7.97
CA ASP A 314 -0.92 -17.08 9.30
C ASP A 314 -0.20 -16.19 10.31
N ARG A 315 0.86 -15.50 9.88
CA ARG A 315 1.64 -14.58 10.73
C ARG A 315 0.83 -13.37 11.23
N LEU A 316 -0.28 -13.05 10.56
CA LEU A 316 -1.16 -11.93 10.93
C LEU A 316 -2.36 -12.39 11.79
N LEU A 317 -2.46 -13.68 12.11
CA LEU A 317 -3.51 -14.23 12.96
C LEU A 317 -3.05 -14.26 14.41
N THR A 318 -3.87 -13.69 15.30
CA THR A 318 -3.68 -13.85 16.75
C THR A 318 -3.92 -15.30 17.16
N THR A 319 -3.40 -15.74 18.31
CA THR A 319 -3.60 -17.09 18.84
C THR A 319 -5.07 -17.49 18.85
N LYS A 320 -5.95 -16.60 19.33
CA LYS A 320 -7.41 -16.81 19.32
C LYS A 320 -7.97 -16.98 17.90
N ALA A 321 -7.48 -16.22 16.94
CA ALA A 321 -7.91 -16.34 15.55
C ALA A 321 -7.43 -17.65 14.91
N LYS A 322 -6.21 -18.10 15.24
CA LYS A 322 -5.68 -19.42 14.82
C LYS A 322 -6.51 -20.56 15.40
N THR A 323 -6.81 -20.55 16.69
CA THR A 323 -7.69 -21.56 17.31
C THR A 323 -9.05 -21.62 16.62
N ARG A 324 -9.67 -20.46 16.35
CA ARG A 324 -10.96 -20.41 15.65
C ARG A 324 -10.90 -20.93 14.22
N LEU A 325 -9.81 -20.62 13.50
CA LEU A 325 -9.58 -21.15 12.17
C LEU A 325 -9.44 -22.66 12.24
N GLN A 326 -8.63 -23.19 13.17
CA GLN A 326 -8.44 -24.63 13.34
C GLN A 326 -9.78 -25.33 13.64
N SER A 327 -10.58 -24.82 14.58
CA SER A 327 -11.90 -25.39 14.87
C SER A 327 -12.81 -25.43 13.64
N LEU A 328 -12.75 -24.41 12.77
CA LEU A 328 -13.52 -24.40 11.52
C LEU A 328 -13.03 -25.49 10.55
N LEU A 329 -11.71 -25.66 10.41
CA LEU A 329 -11.13 -26.67 9.52
C LEU A 329 -11.37 -28.09 10.05
N ASP A 330 -11.33 -28.29 11.37
CA ASP A 330 -11.61 -29.60 11.99
C ASP A 330 -13.08 -30.00 11.80
N ALA A 331 -14.00 -29.03 11.87
CA ALA A 331 -15.42 -29.27 11.72
C ALA A 331 -15.92 -29.43 10.28
N ARG A 332 -15.14 -28.98 9.28
CA ARG A 332 -15.56 -28.90 7.87
C ARG A 332 -14.45 -29.39 6.95
N GLU A 333 -14.55 -30.65 6.54
CA GLU A 333 -13.52 -31.34 5.76
C GLU A 333 -13.20 -30.64 4.43
N GLN A 334 -14.22 -30.23 3.65
CA GLN A 334 -13.98 -29.56 2.37
C GLN A 334 -13.19 -28.25 2.54
N LEU A 335 -13.50 -27.49 3.59
CA LEU A 335 -12.75 -26.26 3.93
C LEU A 335 -11.30 -26.56 4.32
N ARG A 336 -11.08 -27.63 5.10
CA ARG A 336 -9.73 -28.12 5.45
C ARG A 336 -8.92 -28.47 4.21
N VAL A 337 -9.51 -29.20 3.27
CA VAL A 337 -8.86 -29.59 2.02
C VAL A 337 -8.49 -28.35 1.21
N VAL A 338 -9.44 -27.45 0.91
CA VAL A 338 -9.08 -26.28 0.08
C VAL A 338 -8.17 -25.29 0.80
N TYR A 339 -8.15 -25.28 2.13
CA TYR A 339 -7.18 -24.50 2.89
C TYR A 339 -5.77 -25.11 2.82
N SER A 340 -5.63 -26.45 2.87
CA SER A 340 -4.31 -27.08 2.71
C SER A 340 -3.76 -26.88 1.30
N TYR A 341 -4.59 -26.92 0.26
CA TYR A 341 -4.18 -26.61 -1.12
C TYR A 341 -3.75 -25.15 -1.29
N LYS A 342 -4.42 -24.20 -0.60
CA LYS A 342 -3.99 -22.79 -0.53
C LYS A 342 -2.55 -22.69 -0.01
N GLN A 343 -2.27 -23.33 1.13
CA GLN A 343 -0.97 -23.31 1.77
C GLN A 343 0.10 -24.00 0.90
N SER A 344 -0.24 -25.14 0.30
CA SER A 344 0.65 -25.86 -0.62
C SER A 344 1.02 -24.99 -1.83
N LEU A 345 0.05 -24.29 -2.42
CA LEU A 345 0.30 -23.38 -3.55
C LEU A 345 1.22 -22.23 -3.16
N GLN A 346 0.99 -21.61 -1.99
CA GLN A 346 1.88 -20.57 -1.46
C GLN A 346 3.32 -21.09 -1.27
N ASN A 347 3.47 -22.34 -0.84
CA ASN A 347 4.78 -22.96 -0.61
C ASN A 347 5.57 -23.25 -1.89
N VAL A 348 4.91 -23.47 -3.05
CA VAL A 348 5.60 -23.61 -4.36
C VAL A 348 6.49 -22.39 -4.62
N TRP A 349 5.90 -21.22 -4.36
CA TRP A 349 6.47 -19.89 -4.27
C TRP A 349 7.67 -19.52 -3.40
N LEU A 350 7.59 -20.02 -2.17
CA LEU A 350 8.38 -19.53 -1.05
C LEU A 350 9.71 -20.29 -0.93
N LYS A 351 9.89 -21.35 -1.71
CA LYS A 351 11.14 -22.09 -1.82
C LYS A 351 12.17 -21.23 -2.56
N THR A 352 12.92 -20.44 -1.79
CA THR A 352 13.92 -19.45 -2.24
C THR A 352 15.08 -20.06 -3.03
N ALA A 353 15.25 -21.39 -3.00
CA ALA A 353 16.39 -22.11 -3.58
C ALA A 353 15.99 -23.10 -4.69
N SER A 354 14.80 -22.99 -5.28
CA SER A 354 14.35 -23.93 -6.31
C SER A 354 14.77 -23.49 -7.72
N SER A 355 15.37 -24.41 -8.47
CA SER A 355 15.62 -24.22 -9.90
C SER A 355 14.31 -23.98 -10.67
N GLN A 356 14.38 -23.34 -11.85
CA GLN A 356 13.20 -23.14 -12.71
C GLN A 356 12.47 -24.46 -12.98
N LYS A 357 13.23 -25.55 -13.14
CA LYS A 357 12.70 -26.90 -13.34
C LYS A 357 11.90 -27.39 -12.13
N GLU A 358 12.43 -27.26 -10.91
CA GLU A 358 11.70 -27.63 -9.68
C GLU A 358 10.41 -26.84 -9.50
N LEU A 359 10.39 -25.55 -9.84
CA LEU A 359 9.17 -24.74 -9.75
C LEU A 359 8.10 -25.21 -10.75
N ILE A 360 8.51 -25.59 -11.96
CA ILE A 360 7.62 -26.17 -12.97
C ILE A 360 7.05 -27.50 -12.44
N GLU A 361 7.92 -28.41 -11.98
CA GLU A 361 7.51 -29.73 -11.47
C GLU A 361 6.59 -29.60 -10.24
N ALA A 362 6.90 -28.70 -9.31
CA ALA A 362 6.07 -28.46 -8.13
C ALA A 362 4.69 -27.91 -8.50
N LEU A 363 4.62 -26.97 -9.47
CA LEU A 363 3.35 -26.41 -9.93
C LEU A 363 2.54 -27.42 -10.75
N GLN A 364 3.19 -28.26 -11.56
CA GLN A 364 2.57 -29.39 -12.26
C GLN A 364 1.99 -30.41 -11.27
N GLN A 365 2.76 -30.77 -10.24
CA GLN A 365 2.31 -31.67 -9.19
C GLN A 365 1.11 -31.10 -8.44
N TRP A 366 1.16 -29.82 -8.08
CA TRP A 366 0.04 -29.14 -7.42
C TRP A 366 -1.23 -29.19 -8.28
N CYS A 367 -1.12 -28.89 -9.58
CA CYS A 367 -2.23 -28.97 -10.53
C CYS A 367 -2.82 -30.39 -10.60
N ARG A 368 -1.96 -31.41 -10.73
CA ARG A 368 -2.40 -32.80 -10.82
C ARG A 368 -3.16 -33.24 -9.56
N GLN A 369 -2.59 -32.94 -8.39
CA GLN A 369 -3.23 -33.24 -7.10
C GLN A 369 -4.58 -32.52 -6.97
N ALA A 370 -4.66 -31.25 -7.38
CA ALA A 370 -5.90 -30.47 -7.34
C ALA A 370 -6.97 -31.02 -8.30
N GLU A 371 -6.58 -31.59 -9.44
CA GLU A 371 -7.49 -32.25 -10.39
C GLU A 371 -7.98 -33.61 -9.87
N GLU A 372 -7.13 -34.34 -9.15
CA GLU A 372 -7.43 -35.64 -8.54
C GLU A 372 -8.12 -35.52 -7.16
N SER A 373 -8.30 -34.30 -6.64
CA SER A 373 -8.80 -34.07 -5.27
C SER A 373 -10.28 -34.41 -5.05
N GLY A 374 -11.02 -34.69 -6.12
CA GLY A 374 -12.48 -34.89 -6.09
C GLY A 374 -13.31 -33.61 -5.89
N LEU A 375 -12.69 -32.43 -5.81
CA LEU A 375 -13.40 -31.15 -5.65
C LEU A 375 -13.39 -30.36 -6.95
N GLU A 376 -14.57 -30.12 -7.51
CA GLU A 376 -14.74 -29.42 -8.78
C GLU A 376 -14.07 -28.04 -8.80
N VAL A 377 -14.17 -27.31 -7.69
CA VAL A 377 -13.56 -25.97 -7.57
C VAL A 377 -12.03 -25.99 -7.67
N LEU A 378 -11.37 -27.05 -7.18
CA LEU A 378 -9.92 -27.22 -7.28
C LEU A 378 -9.52 -27.61 -8.70
N ARG A 379 -10.26 -28.54 -9.31
CA ARG A 379 -10.07 -28.93 -10.72
C ARG A 379 -10.17 -27.73 -11.67
N GLN A 380 -11.23 -26.93 -11.53
CA GLN A 380 -11.43 -25.72 -12.35
C GLN A 380 -10.32 -24.68 -12.13
N PHE A 381 -9.90 -24.49 -10.88
CA PHE A 381 -8.81 -23.56 -10.59
C PHE A 381 -7.48 -24.04 -11.17
N ALA A 382 -7.16 -25.34 -11.10
CA ALA A 382 -5.95 -25.92 -11.69
C ALA A 382 -5.92 -25.72 -13.22
N GLN A 383 -7.05 -25.92 -13.89
CA GLN A 383 -7.20 -25.62 -15.33
C GLN A 383 -6.95 -24.14 -15.63
N GLN A 384 -7.50 -23.22 -14.83
CA GLN A 384 -7.22 -21.79 -14.97
C GLN A 384 -5.74 -21.44 -14.73
N LEU A 385 -5.12 -22.08 -13.73
CA LEU A 385 -3.73 -21.85 -13.34
C LEU A 385 -2.75 -22.21 -14.47
N LYS A 386 -3.00 -23.33 -15.16
CA LYS A 386 -2.24 -23.79 -16.34
C LYS A 386 -2.20 -22.74 -17.44
N GLY A 387 -3.32 -22.05 -17.66
CA GLY A 387 -3.48 -21.06 -18.72
C GLY A 387 -2.82 -19.71 -18.44
N TYR A 388 -2.28 -19.43 -17.25
CA TYR A 388 -1.65 -18.14 -17.01
C TYR A 388 -0.38 -17.94 -17.82
N VAL A 389 -0.22 -16.73 -18.36
CA VAL A 389 0.93 -16.33 -19.18
C VAL A 389 1.41 -14.93 -18.78
N PRO A 390 2.68 -14.58 -19.02
CA PRO A 390 3.18 -13.23 -18.78
C PRO A 390 2.39 -12.21 -19.61
N ALA A 391 1.99 -11.10 -19.00
CA ALA A 391 1.46 -9.95 -19.73
C ALA A 391 2.63 -9.08 -20.16
N TYR A 392 2.94 -9.08 -21.46
CA TYR A 392 3.98 -8.22 -22.06
C TYR A 392 3.51 -6.77 -22.20
#